data_AF-A0A820EBZ6-F1
#
_entry.id   AF-A0A820EBZ6-F1
#
_cell.length_a   1.000
_cell.length_b   1.000
_cell.length_c   1.000
_cell.angle_alpha   90.00
_cell.angle_beta   90.00
_cell.angle_gamma   90.00
#
_symmetry.space_group_name_H-M   'P 1'
#
loop_
_entity.id
_entity.type
_entity.pdbx_description
1 polymer ?
#
loop_
_entity_poly.entity_id
_entity_poly.type
_entity_poly.pdbx_seq_one_letter_code
_entity_poly.pdbx_strand_id
1 'polypeptide(L)' 'GKTKFHIEFLIDCDNTKISYFNEKTKRTRVINVDIEKCPLPWKLYFYLYDVGDSVRLLSSTQIKTISN' A
#
# COMPACT_ATOMS: atom_id res chain seq x y z
N GLY A 1 22.43 6.17 -1.88
CA GLY A 1 21.68 6.88 -2.94
C GLY A 1 20.22 6.98 -2.55
N LYS A 2 19.54 8.10 -2.82
CA LYS A 2 18.10 8.24 -2.54
C LYS A 2 17.33 7.19 -3.35
N THR A 3 16.65 6.28 -2.66
CA THR A 3 15.81 5.26 -3.33
C THR A 3 14.37 5.75 -3.31
N LYS A 4 13.77 5.92 -4.48
CA LYS A 4 12.35 6.20 -4.63
C LYS A 4 11.69 4.99 -5.27
N PHE A 5 10.57 4.55 -4.73
CA PHE A 5 9.77 3.46 -5.28
C PHE A 5 8.31 3.63 -4.87
N HIS A 6 7.41 3.04 -5.65
CA HIS A 6 5.99 3.06 -5.35
C HIS A 6 5.55 1.77 -4.65
N ILE A 7 4.57 1.92 -3.77
CA ILE A 7 3.80 0.82 -3.20
C ILE A 7 2.35 1.07 -3.57
N GLU A 8 1.71 0.08 -4.18
CA GLU A 8 0.27 0.07 -4.38
C GLU A 8 -0.34 -0.75 -3.24
N PHE A 9 -1.36 -0.21 -2.58
CA PHE A 9 -2.06 -0.87 -1.48
C PHE A 9 -3.56 -0.84 -1.77
N LEU A 10 -4.20 -2.00 -1.72
CA LEU A 10 -5.61 -2.19 -2.04
C LEU A 10 -6.32 -2.90 -0.87
N ILE A 11 -7.41 -2.30 -0.41
CA ILE A 11 -8.38 -2.94 0.49
C ILE A 11 -9.59 -3.33 -0.36
N ASP A 12 -9.82 -4.63 -0.50
CA ASP A 12 -10.92 -5.21 -1.26
C ASP A 12 -11.90 -5.85 -0.26
N CYS A 13 -12.92 -5.09 0.12
CA CYS A 13 -13.91 -5.51 1.10
C CYS A 13 -14.81 -6.64 0.57
N ASP A 14 -15.10 -6.63 -0.73
CA ASP A 14 -15.99 -7.62 -1.37
C ASP A 14 -15.35 -9.00 -1.37
N ASN A 15 -14.05 -9.07 -1.65
CA ASN A 15 -13.28 -10.32 -1.62
C ASN A 15 -12.54 -10.54 -0.29
N THR A 16 -12.83 -9.73 0.73
CA THR A 16 -12.27 -9.87 2.08
C THR A 16 -10.74 -10.01 2.09
N LYS A 17 -10.02 -9.14 1.38
CA LYS A 17 -8.57 -9.22 1.26
C LYS A 17 -7.90 -7.85 1.21
N ILE A 18 -6.66 -7.82 1.67
CA ILE A 18 -5.74 -6.69 1.51
C ILE A 18 -4.60 -7.17 0.62
N SER A 19 -4.24 -6.38 -0.39
CA SER A 19 -3.04 -6.64 -1.19
C SER A 19 -2.12 -5.44 -1.22
N TYR A 20 -0.82 -5.70 -1.35
CA TYR A 20 0.12 -4.66 -1.71
C TYR A 20 1.12 -5.15 -2.76
N PHE A 21 1.47 -4.26 -3.68
CA PHE A 21 2.51 -4.48 -4.67
C PHE A 21 3.67 -3.50 -4.41
N ASN A 22 4.88 -4.03 -4.35
CA ASN A 22 6.09 -3.23 -4.18
C ASN A 22 6.84 -3.14 -5.52
N GLU A 23 6.89 -1.95 -6.09
CA GLU A 23 7.48 -1.70 -7.39
C GLU A 23 8.98 -2.06 -7.45
N LYS A 24 9.73 -1.80 -6.37
CA LYS A 24 11.17 -2.06 -6.30
C LYS A 24 11.49 -3.55 -6.39
N THR A 25 10.70 -4.38 -5.71
CA THR A 25 10.91 -5.84 -5.66
C THR A 25 10.09 -6.60 -6.72
N LYS A 26 9.14 -5.91 -7.38
CA LYS A 26 8.15 -6.49 -8.29
C LYS A 26 7.35 -7.64 -7.66
N ARG A 27 7.15 -7.60 -6.33
CA ARG A 27 6.41 -8.63 -5.58
C ARG A 27 5.08 -8.09 -5.09
N THR A 28 4.07 -8.94 -5.19
CA THR A 28 2.76 -8.75 -4.57
C THR A 28 2.66 -9.62 -3.32
N ARG A 29 2.07 -9.08 -2.26
CA ARG A 29 1.60 -9.88 -1.13
C ARG A 29 0.10 -9.68 -0.95
N VAL A 30 -0.56 -10.72 -0.48
CA VAL A 30 -2.00 -10.75 -0.21
C VAL A 30 -2.21 -11.29 1.19
N ILE A 31 -3.11 -10.64 1.93
CA ILE A 31 -3.58 -11.07 3.24
C ILE A 31 -5.09 -11.24 3.10
N ASN A 32 -5.59 -12.45 3.31
CA ASN A 32 -7.03 -12.67 3.44
C ASN A 32 -7.46 -12.19 4.83
N VAL A 33 -8.53 -11.41 4.88
CA VAL A 33 -9.01 -10.78 6.10
C VAL A 33 -10.35 -11.36 6.51
N ASP A 34 -10.42 -11.81 7.75
CA ASP A 34 -11.67 -12.17 8.39
C ASP A 34 -12.21 -10.93 9.11
N ILE A 35 -13.23 -10.27 8.55
CA ILE A 35 -13.78 -9.01 9.08
C ILE A 35 -14.47 -9.23 10.44
N GLU A 36 -15.00 -10.44 10.70
CA GLU A 36 -15.60 -10.77 11.99
C GLU A 36 -14.55 -10.81 13.10
N LYS A 37 -13.32 -11.24 12.78
CA LYS A 37 -12.19 -11.25 13.71
C LYS A 37 -11.40 -9.95 13.74
N CYS A 38 -11.43 -9.19 12.64
CA CYS A 38 -10.74 -7.92 12.48
C CYS A 38 -11.72 -6.84 12.02
N PRO A 39 -12.64 -6.40 12.90
CA PRO A 39 -13.69 -5.46 12.52
C PRO A 39 -13.12 -4.07 12.21
N LEU A 40 -13.86 -3.34 11.39
CA LEU A 40 -13.56 -1.94 11.05
C LEU A 40 -13.88 -1.00 12.23
N PRO A 41 -13.24 0.19 12.32
CA PRO A 41 -12.32 0.78 11.34
C PRO A 41 -10.85 0.36 11.53
N TRP A 42 -10.12 0.25 10.43
CA TRP A 42 -8.67 0.01 10.45
C TRP A 42 -7.86 1.29 10.34
N LYS A 43 -6.68 1.29 10.95
CA LYS A 43 -5.69 2.37 10.86
C LYS A 43 -4.48 1.88 10.06
N LEU A 44 -4.03 2.70 9.11
CA LEU A 44 -2.81 2.45 8.36
C LEU A 44 -1.63 3.13 9.06
N TYR A 45 -0.61 2.35 9.39
CA TYR A 45 0.60 2.84 10.05
C TYR A 45 1.77 2.88 9.06
N PHE A 46 2.49 4.00 9.03
CA PHE A 46 3.72 4.17 8.27
C PHE A 46 4.88 4.36 9.24
N TYR A 47 5.83 3.43 9.20
CA TYR A 47 7.05 3.51 10.00
C TYR A 47 8.19 3.96 9.08
N LEU A 48 8.81 5.09 9.42
CA LEU A 48 9.96 5.66 8.73
C LEU A 48 11.16 5.45 9.66
N TYR A 49 12.20 4.78 9.18
CA TYR A 49 13.27 4.30 10.06
C TYR A 49 14.54 5.15 9.96
N ASP A 50 14.76 5.80 8.80
CA ASP A 50 15.97 6.57 8.54
C ASP A 50 15.71 8.07 8.41
N VAL A 51 16.75 8.87 8.69
CA VAL A 51 16.70 10.33 8.52
C VAL A 51 16.50 10.65 7.04
N GLY A 52 15.43 11.39 6.75
CA GLY A 52 15.06 11.78 5.38
C GLY A 52 14.09 10.83 4.69
N ASP A 53 13.69 9.74 5.35
CA ASP A 53 12.54 8.95 4.90
C ASP A 53 11.29 9.81 4.85
N SER A 54 10.49 9.61 3.81
CA SER A 54 9.20 10.28 3.65
C SER A 54 8.26 9.39 2.86
N VAL A 55 6.98 9.49 3.19
CA VAL A 55 5.91 8.84 2.44
C VAL A 55 5.00 9.94 1.88
N ARG A 56 4.59 9.77 0.64
CA ARG A 56 3.59 10.61 0.00
C ARG A 56 2.45 9.71 -0.48
N LEU A 57 1.25 10.02 -0.01
CA LEU A 57 0.02 9.45 -0.55
C LEU A 57 -0.24 10.06 -1.92
N LEU A 58 -0.43 9.21 -2.92
CA LEU A 58 -0.78 9.61 -4.28
C LEU A 58 -2.28 9.39 -4.49
N SER A 59 -2.94 10.34 -5.13
CA SER A 59 -4.33 10.16 -5.57
C SER A 59 -4.40 9.19 -6.76
N SER A 60 -5.55 8.54 -6.94
CA SER A 60 -5.78 7.65 -8.10
C SER A 60 -5.56 8.33 -9.45
N THR A 61 -5.82 9.64 -9.53
CA THR A 61 -5.55 10.45 -10.73
C THR A 61 -4.06 10.57 -11.04
N GLN A 62 -3.20 10.61 -10.01
CA GLN A 62 -1.74 10.69 -10.17
C GLN A 62 -1.12 9.35 -10.55
N ILE A 63 -1.76 8.23 -10.22
CA ILE A 63 -1.29 6.88 -10.57
C ILE A 63 -1.38 6.68 -12.09
N LYS A 64 -2.49 7.11 -12.73
CA LYS A 64 -2.68 6.99 -14.19
C LYS A 64 -1.64 7.74 -15.04
N THR A 65 -1.04 8.80 -14.51
CA THR A 65 -0.04 9.60 -15.24
C THR A 65 1.34 8.95 -15.26
N ILE A 66 1.62 7.99 -14.37
CA ILE A 66 2.91 7.27 -14.32
C ILE A 66 2.86 6.01 -15.19
N SER A 67 1.66 5.51 -15.51
CA SER A 67 1.43 4.29 -16.28
C SER A 67 1.31 4.51 -17.80
N ASN A 68 1.46 5.75 -18.29
CA ASN A 68 1.44 6.12 -19.72
C ASN A 68 2.83 6.54 -20.20
#